data_AF-A0A1I8NEU7-F1
#
_entry.id   AF-A0A1I8NEU7-F1
#
_cell.length_a   1.000
_cell.length_b   1.000
_cell.length_c   1.000
_cell.angle_alpha   90.00
_cell.angle_beta   90.00
_cell.angle_gamma   90.00
#
_symmetry.space_group_name_H-M   'P 1'
#
loop_
_entity.id
_entity.type
_entity.pdbx_description
1 polymer ?
#
loop_
_entity_poly.entity_id
_entity_poly.type
_entity_poly.pdbx_seq_one_letter_code
_entity_poly.pdbx_strand_id
1 'polypeptide(L)'
;MKKTWVKREHIYYVPFYKQKSKMLLLGIFFLGIIFFVYQAVSIQASLGRKQTDDSKESDADSYSIQDVGIKIIRGIRLFDYDSYKPNFEGKFRCLDGTLEIAFERVNDDYCDCFGDGSDEPSTNACNNGKFYCKYQKRHITGRGRDVFVPSSRVNDGICDCCDGSDEWLGTACKNKCL
;
A
#
# COMPACT_ATOMS: atom_id res chain seq x y z
N MET A 1 23.64 4.01 87.14
CA MET A 1 22.97 3.01 86.27
C MET A 1 23.24 3.38 84.81
N LYS A 2 23.94 2.53 84.03
CA LYS A 2 24.24 2.78 82.61
C LYS A 2 23.05 2.36 81.75
N LYS A 3 22.52 3.26 80.93
CA LYS A 3 21.48 2.95 79.94
C LYS A 3 22.17 2.44 78.67
N THR A 4 21.93 1.19 78.31
CA THR A 4 22.34 0.62 77.03
C THR A 4 21.25 0.86 75.99
N TRP A 5 21.63 1.37 74.83
CA TRP A 5 20.73 1.60 73.71
C TRP A 5 20.67 0.32 72.86
N VAL A 6 19.48 -0.25 72.71
CA VAL A 6 19.21 -1.39 71.82
C VAL A 6 18.69 -0.85 70.48
N LYS A 7 19.25 -1.33 69.38
CA LYS A 7 18.87 -0.95 68.01
C LYS A 7 17.41 -1.33 67.70
N ARG A 8 16.71 -0.42 67.03
CA ARG A 8 15.25 -0.44 66.78
C ARG A 8 14.79 -1.52 65.78
N GLU A 9 15.71 -2.20 65.09
CA GLU A 9 15.41 -3.21 64.08
C GLU A 9 14.82 -4.54 64.64
N HIS A 10 14.86 -4.78 65.95
CA HIS A 10 14.36 -6.03 66.55
C HIS A 10 12.99 -5.92 67.25
N ILE A 11 12.28 -4.80 67.12
CA ILE A 11 11.06 -4.51 67.94
C ILE A 11 9.75 -4.78 67.18
N TYR A 12 9.75 -4.87 65.84
CA TYR A 12 8.52 -5.02 65.07
C TYR A 12 8.45 -6.33 64.29
N TYR A 13 7.50 -7.20 64.67
CA TYR A 13 7.07 -8.33 63.85
C TYR A 13 6.36 -7.79 62.60
N VAL A 14 6.95 -8.01 61.41
CA VAL A 14 6.34 -7.60 60.14
C VAL A 14 5.17 -8.56 59.84
N PRO A 15 3.93 -8.06 59.64
CA PRO A 15 2.78 -8.93 59.46
C PRO A 15 2.94 -9.79 58.20
N PHE A 16 2.71 -11.10 58.34
CA PHE A 16 2.88 -12.15 57.33
C PHE A 16 2.26 -11.83 55.95
N TYR A 17 1.18 -11.05 55.93
CA TYR A 17 0.50 -10.55 54.72
C TYR A 17 1.39 -9.67 53.83
N LYS A 18 2.28 -8.84 54.41
CA LYS A 18 3.11 -7.88 53.67
C LYS A 18 4.27 -8.56 52.91
N GLN A 19 4.70 -9.74 53.38
CA GLN A 19 5.72 -10.56 52.72
C GLN A 19 5.11 -11.37 51.57
N LYS A 20 3.89 -11.92 51.73
CA LYS A 20 3.17 -12.61 50.64
C LYS A 20 2.72 -11.67 49.51
N SER A 21 2.35 -10.43 49.82
CA SER A 21 1.98 -9.42 48.81
C SER A 21 3.15 -9.06 47.88
N LYS A 22 4.37 -8.95 48.41
CA LYS A 22 5.57 -8.71 47.59
C LYS A 22 5.89 -9.88 46.67
N MET A 23 5.74 -11.11 47.16
CA MET A 23 5.95 -12.32 46.36
C MET A 23 4.88 -12.47 45.26
N LEU A 24 3.63 -12.07 45.53
CA LEU A 24 2.54 -12.04 44.54
C LEU A 24 2.81 -11.00 43.45
N LEU A 25 3.21 -9.78 43.83
CA LEU A 25 3.53 -8.71 42.87
C LEU A 25 4.73 -9.04 41.99
N LEU A 26 5.78 -9.66 42.56
CA LEU A 26 6.90 -10.18 41.78
C LEU A 26 6.44 -11.29 40.81
N GLY A 27 5.58 -12.19 41.25
CA GLY A 27 5.01 -13.24 40.40
C GLY A 27 4.24 -12.67 39.21
N ILE A 28 3.38 -11.66 39.43
CA ILE A 28 2.62 -11.00 38.34
C ILE A 28 3.57 -10.28 37.38
N PHE A 29 4.63 -9.64 37.88
CA PHE A 29 5.63 -8.98 37.04
C PHE A 29 6.39 -9.99 36.16
N PHE A 30 6.81 -11.13 36.69
CA PHE A 30 7.46 -12.18 35.91
C PHE A 30 6.51 -12.80 34.86
N LEU A 31 5.25 -13.05 35.22
CA LEU A 31 4.25 -13.52 34.26
C LEU A 31 4.01 -12.49 33.14
N GLY A 32 4.02 -11.20 33.46
CA GLY A 32 3.96 -10.12 32.49
C GLY A 32 5.18 -10.10 31.53
N ILE A 33 6.40 -10.23 32.07
CA ILE A 33 7.62 -10.31 31.24
C ILE A 33 7.55 -11.52 30.30
N ILE A 34 7.17 -12.69 30.81
CA ILE A 34 7.05 -13.91 30.00
C ILE A 34 6.02 -13.71 28.87
N PHE A 35 4.89 -13.08 29.15
CA PHE A 35 3.88 -12.76 28.14
C PHE A 35 4.42 -11.78 27.07
N PHE A 36 5.12 -10.72 27.47
CA PHE A 36 5.74 -9.78 26.53
C PHE A 36 6.82 -10.42 25.66
N VAL A 37 7.64 -11.31 26.23
CA VAL A 37 8.64 -12.08 25.46
C VAL A 37 7.95 -13.02 24.47
N TYR A 38 6.89 -13.71 24.88
CA TYR A 38 6.11 -14.57 23.99
C TYR A 38 5.50 -13.79 22.82
N GLN A 39 4.92 -12.61 23.08
CA GLN A 39 4.40 -11.73 22.03
C GLN A 39 5.51 -11.17 21.12
N ALA A 40 6.69 -10.86 21.65
CA ALA A 40 7.81 -10.41 20.84
C ALA A 40 8.33 -11.53 19.91
N VAL A 41 8.36 -12.77 20.40
CA VAL A 41 8.76 -13.94 19.60
C VAL A 41 7.72 -14.27 18.52
N SER A 42 6.42 -14.17 18.82
CA SER A 42 5.35 -14.39 17.83
C SER A 42 5.33 -13.31 16.74
N ILE A 43 5.66 -12.05 17.07
CA ILE A 43 5.83 -10.97 16.09
C ILE A 43 7.08 -11.19 15.23
N GLN A 44 8.18 -11.70 15.79
CA GLN A 44 9.38 -11.98 14.99
C GLN A 44 9.19 -13.17 14.03
N ALA A 45 8.33 -14.13 14.37
CA ALA A 45 7.95 -15.23 13.48
C ALA A 45 7.13 -14.78 12.26
N SER A 46 6.52 -13.58 12.29
CA SER A 46 5.79 -13.00 11.15
C SER A 46 6.63 -12.07 10.27
N LEU A 47 7.80 -11.62 10.74
CA LEU A 47 8.78 -10.84 9.97
C LEU A 47 9.94 -11.69 9.41
N GLY A 48 9.91 -13.00 9.63
CA GLY A 48 10.97 -13.96 9.29
C GLY A 48 10.91 -14.58 7.89
N ARG A 49 10.15 -14.04 6.93
CA ARG A 49 10.25 -14.43 5.52
C ARG A 49 10.96 -13.32 4.73
N LYS A 50 12.28 -13.27 4.87
CA LYS A 50 13.13 -12.55 3.92
C LYS A 50 13.17 -13.38 2.64
N GLN A 51 12.22 -13.16 1.74
CA GLN A 51 12.29 -13.68 0.38
C GLN A 51 13.54 -13.08 -0.25
N THR A 52 14.57 -13.90 -0.37
CA THR A 52 15.72 -13.63 -1.23
C THR A 52 15.31 -14.18 -2.59
N ASP A 53 14.57 -13.37 -3.36
CA ASP A 53 14.41 -13.63 -4.78
C ASP A 53 15.38 -12.73 -5.53
N ASP A 54 16.49 -13.37 -5.89
CA ASP A 54 17.44 -12.94 -6.89
C ASP A 54 16.88 -13.40 -8.25
N SER A 55 16.40 -12.47 -9.09
CA SER A 55 16.22 -12.65 -10.54
C SER A 55 15.89 -11.34 -11.25
N LYS A 56 16.94 -10.73 -11.83
CA LYS A 56 17.02 -10.13 -13.19
C LYS A 56 15.98 -9.07 -13.62
N GLU A 57 16.46 -7.83 -13.57
CA GLU A 57 16.50 -6.80 -14.64
C GLU A 57 15.80 -7.10 -15.99
N SER A 58 14.85 -6.22 -16.34
CA SER A 58 14.67 -5.71 -17.72
C SER A 58 13.92 -4.35 -17.68
N ASP A 59 14.73 -3.29 -17.71
CA ASP A 59 14.61 -2.05 -18.50
C ASP A 59 13.33 -1.18 -18.56
N ALA A 60 13.59 0.11 -18.35
CA ALA A 60 12.95 1.33 -18.89
C ALA A 60 11.66 1.87 -18.21
N ASP A 61 11.82 2.62 -17.12
CA ASP A 61 11.72 4.10 -17.16
C ASP A 61 12.05 4.71 -15.78
N SER A 62 13.21 5.35 -15.67
CA SER A 62 13.66 6.03 -14.44
C SER A 62 13.35 7.53 -14.50
N TYR A 63 12.40 7.99 -13.69
CA TYR A 63 12.41 9.37 -13.21
C TYR A 63 12.41 9.34 -11.68
N SER A 64 13.57 9.66 -11.10
CA SER A 64 13.79 9.63 -9.66
C SER A 64 13.27 10.90 -8.99
N ILE A 65 12.27 10.75 -8.12
CA ILE A 65 12.16 11.57 -6.91
C ILE A 65 12.08 10.58 -5.75
N GLN A 66 13.03 10.70 -4.80
CA GLN A 66 12.91 10.06 -3.49
C GLN A 66 11.69 10.64 -2.77
N ASP A 67 10.57 9.97 -2.89
CA ASP A 67 9.35 10.16 -2.12
C ASP A 67 8.72 8.76 -1.99
N VAL A 68 7.81 8.54 -1.05
CA VAL A 68 7.08 7.27 -0.98
C VAL A 68 6.26 7.16 -2.27
N GLY A 69 6.84 6.53 -3.30
CA GLY A 69 6.43 6.66 -4.69
C GLY A 69 4.99 6.22 -4.86
N ILE A 70 4.09 7.20 -4.98
CA ILE A 70 2.71 6.97 -5.39
C ILE A 70 2.78 6.37 -6.79
N LYS A 71 2.64 5.04 -6.91
CA LYS A 71 2.55 4.34 -8.19
C LYS A 71 1.20 4.67 -8.82
N ILE A 72 1.14 5.78 -9.55
CA ILE A 72 -0.06 6.19 -10.30
C ILE A 72 -0.29 5.17 -11.42
N ILE A 73 -1.49 4.61 -11.47
CA ILE A 73 -1.91 3.70 -12.55
C ILE A 73 -1.97 4.47 -13.87
N ARG A 74 -1.49 3.85 -14.95
CA ARG A 74 -1.53 4.44 -16.28
C ARG A 74 -2.96 4.44 -16.80
N GLY A 75 -3.32 5.44 -17.59
CA GLY A 75 -4.65 5.52 -18.20
C GLY A 75 -5.78 5.97 -17.27
N ILE A 76 -5.48 6.43 -16.05
CA ILE A 76 -6.45 7.07 -15.15
C ILE A 76 -6.15 8.55 -14.91
N ARG A 77 -7.16 9.32 -14.52
CA ARG A 77 -6.97 10.69 -14.02
C ARG A 77 -6.37 10.67 -12.63
N LEU A 78 -5.59 11.69 -12.31
CA LEU A 78 -5.05 11.87 -10.96
C LEU A 78 -6.14 11.94 -9.89
N PHE A 79 -7.30 12.53 -10.21
CA PHE A 79 -8.43 12.62 -9.29
C PHE A 79 -9.10 11.26 -9.02
N ASP A 80 -9.01 10.31 -9.97
CA ASP A 80 -9.59 8.98 -9.80
C ASP A 80 -8.66 8.04 -9.01
N TYR A 81 -7.43 8.45 -8.73
CA TYR A 81 -6.39 7.62 -8.10
C TYR A 81 -6.84 6.89 -6.84
N ASP A 82 -7.60 7.55 -5.96
CA ASP A 82 -8.08 6.93 -4.72
C ASP A 82 -9.08 5.79 -4.96
N SER A 83 -9.81 5.81 -6.09
CA SER A 83 -10.75 4.74 -6.45
C SER A 83 -10.04 3.50 -6.98
N TYR A 84 -8.79 3.65 -7.43
CA TYR A 84 -7.95 2.56 -7.93
C TYR A 84 -6.93 2.08 -6.90
N LYS A 85 -7.18 2.30 -5.61
CA LYS A 85 -6.40 1.69 -4.54
C LYS A 85 -7.03 0.36 -4.13
N PRO A 86 -6.22 -0.65 -3.80
CA PRO A 86 -6.75 -1.85 -3.19
C PRO A 86 -7.38 -1.50 -1.83
N ASN A 87 -8.46 -2.20 -1.48
CA ASN A 87 -9.02 -2.16 -0.14
C ASN A 87 -8.10 -2.88 0.87
N PHE A 88 -8.51 -2.95 2.14
CA PHE A 88 -7.71 -3.60 3.18
C PHE A 88 -7.49 -5.11 2.96
N GLU A 89 -8.29 -5.74 2.10
CA GLU A 89 -8.15 -7.16 1.71
C GLU A 89 -7.31 -7.34 0.44
N GLY A 90 -6.77 -6.27 -0.16
CA GLY A 90 -6.03 -6.35 -1.41
C GLY A 90 -6.92 -6.50 -2.66
N LYS A 91 -8.20 -6.12 -2.59
CA LYS A 91 -9.14 -6.19 -3.70
C LYS A 91 -9.40 -4.82 -4.34
N PHE A 92 -9.64 -4.84 -5.63
CA PHE A 92 -10.20 -3.72 -6.39
C PHE A 92 -11.71 -3.91 -6.53
N ARG A 93 -12.47 -2.81 -6.44
CA ARG A 93 -13.90 -2.80 -6.72
C ARG A 93 -14.12 -2.05 -8.02
N CYS A 94 -14.79 -2.67 -8.99
CA CYS A 94 -15.18 -2.00 -10.23
C CYS A 94 -15.91 -0.69 -9.91
N LEU A 95 -15.73 0.36 -10.72
CA LEU A 95 -16.28 1.69 -10.40
C LEU A 95 -17.80 1.75 -10.53
N ASP A 96 -18.39 0.88 -11.35
CA ASP A 96 -19.83 0.62 -11.42
C ASP A 96 -20.36 -0.09 -10.15
N GLY A 97 -19.46 -0.62 -9.33
CA GLY A 97 -19.76 -1.29 -8.07
C GLY A 97 -20.30 -2.70 -8.19
N THR A 98 -20.25 -3.31 -9.39
CA THR A 98 -20.85 -4.62 -9.68
C THR A 98 -20.06 -5.80 -9.15
N LEU A 99 -18.72 -5.71 -9.16
CA LEU A 99 -17.81 -6.80 -8.83
C LEU A 99 -16.61 -6.31 -8.02
N GLU A 100 -16.08 -7.18 -7.16
CA GLU A 100 -14.78 -7.02 -6.51
C GLU A 100 -13.83 -8.14 -6.97
N ILE A 101 -12.63 -7.76 -7.40
CA ILE A 101 -11.58 -8.63 -7.93
C ILE A 101 -10.28 -8.46 -7.14
N ALA A 102 -9.36 -9.42 -7.24
CA ALA A 102 -8.02 -9.23 -6.68
C ALA A 102 -7.32 -8.07 -7.40
N PHE A 103 -6.58 -7.22 -6.69
CA PHE A 103 -5.92 -6.05 -7.28
C PHE A 103 -4.89 -6.42 -8.36
N GLU A 104 -4.36 -7.64 -8.32
CA GLU A 104 -3.46 -8.20 -9.33
C GLU A 104 -4.10 -8.33 -10.72
N ARG A 105 -5.44 -8.35 -10.78
CA ARG A 105 -6.19 -8.38 -12.04
C ARG A 105 -6.44 -7.00 -12.65
N VAL A 106 -5.90 -5.96 -12.06
CA VAL A 106 -5.98 -4.60 -12.62
C VAL A 106 -4.83 -4.42 -13.61
N ASN A 107 -5.16 -4.22 -14.88
CA ASN A 107 -4.23 -4.22 -16.02
C ASN A 107 -3.54 -5.57 -16.25
N ASP A 108 -4.28 -6.67 -16.13
CA ASP A 108 -3.78 -8.02 -16.41
C ASP A 108 -4.06 -8.48 -17.86
N ASP A 109 -4.53 -7.56 -18.71
CA ASP A 109 -4.92 -7.81 -20.10
C ASP A 109 -6.15 -8.74 -20.23
N TYR A 110 -6.97 -8.81 -19.18
CA TYR A 110 -8.24 -9.53 -19.16
C TYR A 110 -9.37 -8.65 -18.61
N CYS A 111 -10.54 -8.69 -19.26
CA CYS A 111 -11.67 -7.87 -18.84
C CYS A 111 -12.57 -8.62 -17.83
N ASP A 112 -12.44 -8.28 -16.56
CA ASP A 112 -13.29 -8.69 -15.44
C ASP A 112 -14.47 -7.72 -15.20
N CYS A 113 -14.26 -6.40 -15.26
CA CYS A 113 -15.32 -5.41 -15.01
C CYS A 113 -16.15 -5.13 -16.27
N PHE A 114 -17.03 -6.06 -16.66
CA PHE A 114 -17.79 -5.96 -17.92
C PHE A 114 -18.69 -4.72 -18.07
N GLY A 115 -19.12 -4.10 -16.97
CA GLY A 115 -20.02 -2.95 -17.01
C GLY A 115 -19.32 -1.64 -17.39
N ASP A 116 -18.11 -1.40 -16.88
CA ASP A 116 -17.39 -0.13 -17.05
C ASP A 116 -15.94 -0.26 -17.57
N GLY A 117 -15.36 -1.47 -17.58
CA GLY A 117 -13.99 -1.75 -17.95
C GLY A 117 -12.95 -1.07 -17.06
N SER A 118 -13.29 -0.81 -15.80
CA SER A 118 -12.44 -0.06 -14.87
C SER A 118 -11.24 -0.82 -14.31
N ASP A 119 -11.19 -2.13 -14.47
CA ASP A 119 -10.04 -2.98 -14.17
C ASP A 119 -8.90 -2.81 -15.18
N GLU A 120 -9.21 -2.42 -16.42
CA GLU A 120 -8.25 -2.37 -17.53
C GLU A 120 -8.02 -0.93 -18.05
N PRO A 121 -7.57 0.04 -17.22
CA PRO A 121 -7.37 1.42 -17.67
C PRO A 121 -6.16 1.63 -18.58
N SER A 122 -5.18 0.71 -18.60
CA SER A 122 -3.93 0.85 -19.36
C SER A 122 -3.73 -0.19 -20.46
N THR A 123 -4.70 -1.08 -20.66
CA THR A 123 -4.70 -2.10 -21.71
C THR A 123 -5.90 -1.90 -22.65
N ASN A 124 -6.01 -2.76 -23.65
CA ASN A 124 -7.10 -2.77 -24.62
C ASN A 124 -8.09 -3.93 -24.42
N ALA A 125 -8.08 -4.59 -23.25
CA ALA A 125 -8.83 -5.81 -23.00
C ALA A 125 -10.36 -5.61 -22.87
N CYS A 126 -10.82 -4.46 -22.36
CA CYS A 126 -12.25 -4.19 -22.15
C CYS A 126 -12.88 -3.35 -23.26
N ASN A 127 -13.95 -3.83 -23.92
CA ASN A 127 -14.65 -3.07 -24.99
C ASN A 127 -15.20 -1.70 -24.58
N ASN A 128 -15.65 -1.56 -23.32
CA ASN A 128 -16.20 -0.32 -22.76
C ASN A 128 -15.14 0.51 -22.01
N GLY A 129 -13.90 0.02 -21.96
CA GLY A 129 -12.80 0.67 -21.27
C GLY A 129 -12.40 2.01 -21.88
N LYS A 130 -11.79 2.86 -21.07
CA LYS A 130 -11.33 4.19 -21.47
C LYS A 130 -9.95 4.42 -20.93
N PHE A 131 -9.08 4.91 -21.80
CA PHE A 131 -7.74 5.32 -21.43
C PHE A 131 -7.68 6.84 -21.33
N TYR A 132 -7.27 7.35 -20.18
CA TYR A 132 -6.99 8.77 -19.99
C TYR A 132 -5.62 9.12 -20.58
N CYS A 133 -5.61 10.00 -21.57
CA CYS A 133 -4.37 10.56 -22.10
C CYS A 133 -3.66 11.34 -21.00
N LYS A 134 -2.47 10.89 -20.62
CA LYS A 134 -1.64 11.57 -19.62
C LYS A 134 -1.21 12.95 -20.16
N TYR A 135 -0.71 13.80 -19.27
CA TYR A 135 0.00 15.05 -19.59
C TYR A 135 -0.50 15.84 -20.82
N GLN A 136 -1.80 16.12 -20.88
CA GLN A 136 -2.25 17.22 -21.71
C GLN A 136 -1.87 18.51 -20.99
N LYS A 137 -1.20 19.45 -21.67
CA LYS A 137 -0.96 20.76 -21.10
C LYS A 137 -2.32 21.34 -20.70
N ARG A 138 -2.57 21.37 -19.39
CA ARG A 138 -3.57 22.28 -18.83
C ARG A 138 -3.11 23.64 -19.31
N HIS A 139 -3.96 24.34 -20.07
CA HIS A 139 -3.70 25.71 -20.50
C HIS A 139 -3.07 26.47 -19.33
N ILE A 140 -2.12 27.40 -19.54
CA ILE A 140 -1.32 28.00 -18.45
C ILE A 140 -2.18 28.57 -17.30
N THR A 141 -3.46 28.84 -17.58
CA THR A 141 -4.54 29.26 -16.69
C THR A 141 -5.28 28.13 -15.94
N GLY A 142 -4.83 26.88 -16.04
CA GLY A 142 -5.46 25.70 -15.46
C GLY A 142 -6.69 25.16 -16.22
N ARG A 143 -6.95 25.58 -17.46
CA ARG A 143 -8.12 25.16 -18.25
C ARG A 143 -7.75 24.15 -19.35
N GLY A 144 -7.54 22.89 -19.00
CA GLY A 144 -7.46 21.78 -19.97
C GLY A 144 -8.75 20.96 -19.92
N ARG A 145 -9.15 20.33 -21.03
CA ARG A 145 -10.22 19.33 -21.02
C ARG A 145 -9.62 17.96 -20.74
N ASP A 146 -10.33 17.16 -19.95
CA ASP A 146 -10.00 15.74 -19.84
C ASP A 146 -10.29 15.07 -21.19
N VAL A 147 -9.32 14.32 -21.70
CA VAL A 147 -9.44 13.60 -22.97
C VAL A 147 -9.19 12.13 -22.70
N PHE A 148 -10.09 11.34 -23.26
CA PHE A 148 -10.06 9.90 -23.17
C PHE A 148 -10.09 9.32 -24.57
N VAL A 149 -9.38 8.22 -24.77
CA VAL A 149 -9.49 7.39 -25.95
C VAL A 149 -10.14 6.05 -25.57
N PRO A 150 -10.85 5.39 -26.50
CA PRO A 150 -11.32 4.03 -26.27
C PRO A 150 -10.14 3.11 -25.95
N SER A 151 -10.34 2.15 -25.05
CA SER A 151 -9.36 1.09 -24.74
C SER A 151 -8.83 0.40 -26.00
N SER A 152 -9.65 0.20 -27.03
CA SER A 152 -9.26 -0.41 -28.29
C SER A 152 -8.13 0.30 -29.04
N ARG A 153 -7.82 1.54 -28.66
CA ARG A 153 -6.73 2.35 -29.23
C ARG A 153 -5.47 2.39 -28.34
N VAL A 154 -5.46 1.60 -27.27
CA VAL A 154 -4.29 1.49 -26.42
C VAL A 154 -3.37 0.43 -27.01
N ASN A 155 -2.13 0.81 -27.30
CA ASN A 155 -1.12 -0.05 -27.93
C ASN A 155 -1.60 -0.68 -29.25
N ASP A 156 -2.39 0.05 -30.05
CA ASP A 156 -2.85 -0.39 -31.37
C ASP A 156 -1.88 0.00 -32.51
N GLY A 157 -0.82 0.73 -32.19
CA GLY A 157 0.19 1.20 -33.14
C GLY A 157 -0.09 2.60 -33.70
N ILE A 158 -1.15 3.26 -33.26
CA ILE A 158 -1.57 4.58 -33.72
C ILE A 158 -1.50 5.58 -32.57
N CYS A 159 -0.91 6.74 -32.80
CA CYS A 159 -0.84 7.79 -31.78
C CYS A 159 -2.15 8.60 -31.75
N ASP A 160 -3.08 8.26 -30.87
CA ASP A 160 -4.33 8.99 -30.62
C ASP A 160 -4.16 10.10 -29.59
N CYS A 161 -3.42 9.84 -28.50
CA CYS A 161 -3.13 10.88 -27.53
C CYS A 161 -2.08 11.86 -28.07
N CYS A 162 -2.26 13.17 -27.85
CA CYS A 162 -1.29 14.17 -28.31
C CYS A 162 0.10 13.97 -27.68
N ASP A 163 0.15 13.42 -26.47
CA ASP A 163 1.39 13.14 -25.74
C ASP A 163 1.96 11.76 -26.07
N GLY A 164 1.19 10.91 -26.79
CA GLY A 164 1.56 9.55 -27.12
C GLY A 164 1.48 8.56 -25.95
N SER A 165 0.75 8.89 -24.88
CA SER A 165 0.71 8.06 -23.67
C SER A 165 -0.03 6.72 -23.83
N ASP A 166 -0.92 6.64 -24.81
CA ASP A 166 -1.67 5.47 -25.28
C ASP A 166 -0.77 4.36 -25.84
N GLU A 167 0.34 4.74 -26.48
CA GLU A 167 1.27 3.82 -27.14
C GLU A 167 2.54 3.60 -26.31
N TRP A 168 2.42 2.84 -25.23
CA TRP A 168 3.48 2.73 -24.23
C TRP A 168 4.31 1.44 -24.30
N LEU A 169 3.84 0.43 -25.04
CA LEU A 169 4.54 -0.85 -25.19
C LEU A 169 5.51 -0.92 -26.38
N GLY A 170 5.30 -0.14 -27.45
CA GLY A 170 6.07 -0.38 -28.67
C GLY A 170 6.21 0.78 -29.65
N THR A 171 5.25 1.70 -29.72
CA THR A 171 5.29 2.80 -30.69
C THR A 171 5.82 4.07 -30.05
N ALA A 172 6.97 4.56 -30.51
CA ALA A 172 7.53 5.83 -30.03
C ALA A 172 6.73 7.02 -30.60
N CYS A 173 5.64 7.38 -29.94
CA CYS A 173 4.83 8.54 -30.29
C CYS A 173 5.51 9.85 -29.84
N LYS A 174 5.58 10.82 -30.76
CA LYS A 174 6.12 12.16 -30.46
C LYS A 174 5.04 12.99 -29.78
N ASN A 175 5.40 13.67 -28.69
CA ASN A 175 4.51 14.64 -28.06
C ASN A 175 4.26 15.84 -29.00
N LYS A 176 3.00 16.01 -29.40
CA LYS A 176 2.46 17.10 -30.25
C LYS A 176 1.48 17.99 -29.49
N CYS A 177 1.44 17.92 -28.17
CA CYS A 177 0.57 18.80 -27.38
C CYS A 177 1.06 20.26 -27.48
N LEU A 178 0.14 21.17 -27.81
CA LEU A 178 0.40 22.61 -27.96
C LEU A 178 0.50 23.29 -26.58
#